data_AF-A0A7I0JF93-F1
#
_entry.id   AF-A0A7I0JF93-F1
#
_cell.length_a   1.000
_cell.length_b   1.000
_cell.length_c   1.000
_cell.angle_alpha   90.00
_cell.angle_beta   90.00
_cell.angle_gamma   90.00
#
_symmetry.space_group_name_H-M   'P 1'
#
loop_
_entity.id
_entity.type
_entity.pdbx_description
1 polymer ?
#
loop_
_entity_poly.entity_id
_entity_poly.type
_entity_poly.pdbx_seq_one_letter_code
_entity_poly.pdbx_strand_id
1 'polypeptide(L)'
;IPADQPTEKRSLDLGGAALATLAFGSLAYGLTAMNAEGGGMMAGPAIVAGVVLLFVFILYERWQREPMIDLGLFRIGAFAGANLATFFLYFALSANLFYMPMVLIAGWGLSSAEVGFIFLPLSTSIA
;
A
#
# COMPACT_ATOMS: atom_id res chain seq x y z
N ILE A 1 -4.68 20.39 33.29
CA ILE A 1 -4.98 19.41 32.22
C ILE A 1 -5.90 18.38 32.86
N PRO A 2 -7.17 18.23 32.43
CA PRO A 2 -8.04 17.17 32.95
C PRO A 2 -7.37 15.81 32.69
N ALA A 3 -7.45 14.89 33.65
CA ALA A 3 -6.94 13.54 33.47
C ALA A 3 -7.72 12.85 32.35
N ASP A 4 -7.02 12.32 31.33
CA ASP A 4 -7.62 11.45 30.32
C ASP A 4 -8.35 10.32 31.03
N GLN A 5 -9.67 10.23 30.81
CA GLN A 5 -10.44 9.11 31.34
C GLN A 5 -9.93 7.82 30.67
N PRO A 6 -9.86 6.68 31.40
CA PRO A 6 -9.42 5.44 30.81
C PRO A 6 -10.36 5.11 29.65
N THR A 7 -9.86 5.23 28.42
CA THR A 7 -10.60 4.84 27.23
C THR A 7 -10.94 3.36 27.41
N GLU A 8 -12.24 3.03 27.34
CA GLU A 8 -12.71 1.65 27.34
C GLU A 8 -11.81 0.81 26.42
N LYS A 9 -11.48 -0.41 26.85
CA LYS A 9 -10.69 -1.35 26.05
C LYS A 9 -11.43 -1.63 24.74
N ARG A 10 -11.13 -0.85 23.71
CA ARG A 10 -11.62 -1.06 22.34
C ARG A 10 -11.20 -2.48 21.96
N SER A 11 -12.19 -3.33 21.76
CA SER A 11 -11.99 -4.70 21.35
C SER A 11 -11.29 -4.72 19.99
N LEU A 12 -10.29 -5.59 19.84
CA LEU A 12 -9.59 -5.75 18.57
C LEU A 12 -10.52 -6.40 17.56
N ASP A 13 -10.75 -5.74 16.42
CA ASP A 13 -11.48 -6.31 15.29
C ASP A 13 -10.61 -7.34 14.54
N LEU A 14 -10.60 -8.57 15.06
CA LEU A 14 -9.89 -9.69 14.44
C LEU A 14 -10.47 -10.07 13.07
N GLY A 15 -11.77 -9.85 12.86
CA GLY A 15 -12.45 -10.16 11.60
C GLY A 15 -12.03 -9.20 10.50
N GLY A 16 -12.04 -7.90 10.79
CA GLY A 16 -11.53 -6.85 9.92
C GLY A 16 -10.04 -7.05 9.61
N ALA A 17 -9.23 -7.35 10.62
CA ALA A 17 -7.81 -7.64 10.44
C ALA A 17 -7.55 -8.83 9.51
N ALA A 18 -8.30 -9.93 9.65
CA ALA A 18 -8.17 -11.10 8.79
C ALA A 18 -8.59 -10.78 7.34
N LEU A 19 -9.71 -10.08 7.15
CA LEU A 19 -10.18 -9.67 5.82
C LEU A 19 -9.18 -8.75 5.12
N ALA A 20 -8.68 -7.72 5.82
CA ALA A 20 -7.68 -6.81 5.29
C ALA A 20 -6.39 -7.57 4.90
N THR A 21 -5.91 -8.45 5.78
CA THR A 21 -4.70 -9.27 5.53
C THR A 21 -4.87 -10.14 4.29
N LEU A 22 -6.00 -10.83 4.15
CA LEU A 22 -6.28 -11.68 3.00
C LEU A 22 -6.47 -10.86 1.71
N ALA A 23 -7.12 -9.70 1.78
CA ALA A 23 -7.32 -8.82 0.64
C ALA A 23 -5.99 -8.31 0.10
N PHE A 24 -5.19 -7.65 0.96
CA PHE A 24 -3.89 -7.10 0.56
C PHE A 24 -2.89 -8.20 0.21
N GLY A 25 -2.89 -9.33 0.93
CA GLY A 25 -2.05 -10.49 0.62
C GLY A 25 -2.36 -11.09 -0.75
N SER A 26 -3.65 -11.22 -1.10
CA SER A 26 -4.08 -11.75 -2.40
C SER A 26 -3.75 -10.80 -3.56
N LEU A 27 -3.91 -9.48 -3.35
CA LEU A 27 -3.49 -8.45 -4.32
C LEU A 27 -1.98 -8.47 -4.53
N ALA A 28 -1.20 -8.48 -3.45
CA ALA A 28 0.26 -8.51 -3.51
C ALA A 28 0.77 -9.79 -4.20
N TYR A 29 0.19 -10.94 -3.86
CA TYR A 29 0.49 -12.22 -4.51
C TYR A 29 0.16 -12.16 -6.00
N GLY A 30 -1.06 -11.74 -6.36
CA GLY A 30 -1.50 -11.70 -7.75
C GLY A 30 -0.64 -10.79 -8.63
N LEU A 31 -0.34 -9.57 -8.17
CA LEU A 31 0.53 -8.62 -8.89
C LEU A 31 1.96 -9.13 -9.05
N THR A 32 2.50 -9.82 -8.04
CA THR A 32 3.84 -10.40 -8.10
C THR A 32 3.88 -11.62 -9.02
N ALA A 33 2.86 -12.48 -8.94
CA ALA A 33 2.74 -13.70 -9.73
C ALA A 33 2.54 -13.42 -11.23
N MET A 34 2.01 -12.25 -11.61
CA MET A 34 1.88 -11.85 -13.03
C MET A 34 3.22 -11.86 -13.78
N ASN A 35 4.32 -11.52 -13.09
CA ASN A 35 5.65 -11.42 -13.69
C ASN A 35 6.51 -12.67 -13.42
N ALA A 36 5.99 -13.66 -12.69
CA ALA A 36 6.70 -14.89 -12.37
C ALA A 36 6.55 -15.92 -13.50
N GLU A 37 7.65 -16.58 -13.88
CA GLU A 37 7.63 -17.69 -14.84
C GLU A 37 6.69 -18.80 -14.33
N GLY A 38 5.60 -19.07 -15.08
CA GLY A 38 4.60 -20.08 -14.75
C GLY A 38 3.46 -19.63 -13.81
N GLY A 39 3.50 -18.41 -13.24
CA GLY A 39 2.51 -17.92 -12.26
C GLY A 39 1.25 -17.27 -12.85
N GLY A 40 1.22 -17.02 -14.17
CA GLY A 40 0.19 -16.19 -14.82
C GLY A 40 -1.26 -16.69 -14.68
N MET A 41 -1.48 -18.00 -14.56
CA MET A 41 -2.85 -18.56 -14.50
C MET A 41 -3.55 -18.25 -13.17
N MET A 42 -2.81 -18.16 -12.06
CA MET A 42 -3.38 -17.84 -10.74
C MET A 42 -3.38 -16.34 -10.43
N ALA A 43 -2.60 -15.55 -11.17
CA ALA A 43 -2.47 -14.12 -10.94
C ALA A 43 -3.81 -13.36 -11.08
N GLY A 44 -4.53 -13.57 -12.18
CA GLY A 44 -5.83 -12.93 -12.42
C GLY A 44 -6.87 -13.28 -11.33
N PRO A 45 -7.12 -14.58 -11.05
CA PRO A 45 -8.01 -14.99 -9.97
C PRO A 45 -7.63 -14.43 -8.60
N ALA A 46 -6.34 -14.38 -8.25
CA ALA A 46 -5.89 -13.82 -6.99
C ALA A 46 -6.14 -12.30 -6.88
N ILE A 47 -5.94 -11.55 -7.97
CA ILE A 47 -6.27 -10.12 -8.02
C ILE A 47 -7.79 -9.93 -7.83
N VAL A 48 -8.61 -10.68 -8.56
CA VAL A 48 -10.07 -10.60 -8.43
C VAL A 48 -10.52 -10.95 -7.01
N ALA A 49 -9.97 -12.03 -6.42
CA ALA A 49 -10.25 -12.42 -5.05
C ALA A 49 -9.84 -11.31 -4.05
N GLY A 50 -8.67 -10.71 -4.23
CA GLY A 50 -8.21 -9.60 -3.40
C GLY A 50 -9.12 -8.36 -3.48
N VAL A 51 -9.56 -7.99 -4.68
CA VAL A 51 -10.53 -6.90 -4.89
C VAL A 51 -11.87 -7.22 -4.20
N VAL A 52 -12.40 -8.43 -4.39
CA VAL A 52 -13.64 -8.87 -3.74
C VAL A 52 -13.52 -8.83 -2.22
N LEU A 53 -12.42 -9.35 -1.66
CA LEU A 53 -12.16 -9.33 -0.22
C LEU A 53 -12.04 -7.90 0.32
N LEU A 54 -11.46 -6.97 -0.44
CA LEU A 54 -11.39 -5.55 -0.06
C LEU A 54 -12.80 -4.92 0.00
N PHE A 55 -13.67 -5.23 -0.96
CA PHE A 55 -15.07 -4.78 -0.89
C PHE A 55 -15.80 -5.39 0.31
N VAL A 56 -15.60 -6.68 0.59
CA VAL A 56 -16.18 -7.35 1.76
C VAL A 56 -15.66 -6.72 3.05
N PHE A 57 -14.36 -6.40 3.14
CA PHE A 57 -13.76 -5.69 4.26
C PHE A 57 -14.42 -4.32 4.51
N ILE A 58 -14.59 -3.51 3.46
CA ILE A 58 -15.23 -2.18 3.58
C ILE A 58 -16.68 -2.30 4.04
N LEU A 59 -17.43 -3.27 3.52
CA LEU A 59 -18.81 -3.52 3.95
C LEU A 59 -18.87 -4.01 5.40
N TYR A 60 -17.96 -4.90 5.79
CA TYR A 60 -17.84 -5.41 7.14
C TYR A 60 -17.56 -4.28 8.14
N GLU A 61 -16.53 -3.46 7.89
CA GLU A 61 -16.17 -2.29 8.71
C GLU A 61 -17.33 -1.30 8.85
N ARG A 62 -18.12 -1.10 7.79
CA ARG A 62 -19.29 -0.23 7.83
C ARG A 62 -20.37 -0.68 8.82
N TRP A 63 -20.46 -1.98 9.10
CA TRP A 63 -21.45 -2.56 10.02
C TRP A 63 -20.86 -2.98 11.37
N GLN A 64 -19.54 -2.94 11.56
CA GLN A 64 -18.92 -3.24 12.84
C GLN A 64 -19.22 -2.20 13.91
N ARG A 65 -19.37 -2.66 15.15
CA ARG A 65 -19.61 -1.79 16.31
C ARG A 65 -18.37 -1.00 16.73
N GLU A 66 -17.20 -1.62 16.60
CA GLU A 66 -15.90 -1.02 16.90
C GLU A 66 -14.97 -1.18 15.70
N PRO A 67 -15.20 -0.39 14.62
CA PRO A 67 -14.43 -0.51 13.39
C PRO A 67 -12.95 -0.20 13.63
N MET A 68 -12.08 -0.91 12.91
CA MET A 68 -10.64 -0.65 12.90
C MET A 68 -10.35 0.68 12.21
N ILE A 69 -11.13 1.01 11.16
CA ILE A 69 -10.99 2.25 10.41
C ILE A 69 -12.31 3.00 10.43
N ASP A 70 -12.29 4.24 10.92
CA ASP A 70 -13.45 5.13 10.79
C ASP A 70 -13.59 5.59 9.33
N LEU A 71 -14.39 4.86 8.56
CA LEU A 71 -14.71 5.16 7.17
C LEU A 71 -15.37 6.54 6.98
N GLY A 72 -15.92 7.14 8.05
CA GLY A 72 -16.46 8.49 8.04
C GLY A 72 -15.41 9.56 7.72
N LEU A 73 -14.15 9.32 8.07
CA LEU A 73 -13.04 10.24 7.79
C LEU A 73 -12.80 10.41 6.28
N PHE A 74 -13.04 9.37 5.47
CA PHE A 74 -12.90 9.46 4.02
C PHE A 74 -13.97 10.35 3.35
N ARG A 75 -15.05 10.71 4.06
CA ARG A 75 -15.99 11.74 3.58
C ARG A 75 -15.39 13.15 3.65
N ILE A 76 -14.36 13.35 4.48
CA ILE A 76 -13.63 14.62 4.57
C ILE A 76 -12.68 14.67 3.37
N GLY A 77 -12.99 15.54 2.40
CA GLY A 77 -12.21 15.64 1.16
C GLY A 77 -10.72 15.92 1.39
N ALA A 78 -10.37 16.68 2.44
CA ALA A 78 -8.98 16.91 2.82
C ALA A 78 -8.27 15.63 3.31
N PHE A 79 -8.97 14.78 4.08
CA PHE A 79 -8.41 13.51 4.55
C PHE A 79 -8.25 12.52 3.40
N ALA A 80 -9.27 12.36 2.56
CA ALA A 80 -9.19 11.50 1.38
C ALA A 80 -8.13 12.00 0.39
N GLY A 81 -8.09 13.32 0.15
CA GLY A 81 -7.11 13.98 -0.72
C GLY A 81 -5.68 13.83 -0.21
N ALA A 82 -5.45 13.99 1.10
CA ALA A 82 -4.14 13.77 1.71
C ALA A 82 -3.69 12.31 1.55
N ASN A 83 -4.56 11.33 1.83
CA ASN A 83 -4.22 9.91 1.64
C ASN A 83 -3.95 9.57 0.17
N LEU A 84 -4.73 10.13 -0.77
CA LEU A 84 -4.53 9.92 -2.19
C LEU A 84 -3.22 10.56 -2.68
N ALA A 85 -2.90 11.76 -2.21
CA ALA A 85 -1.63 12.42 -2.50
C ALA A 85 -0.45 11.60 -1.95
N THR A 86 -0.56 11.09 -0.72
CA THR A 86 0.43 10.19 -0.11
C THR A 86 0.61 8.90 -0.90
N PHE A 87 -0.48 8.28 -1.36
CA PHE A 87 -0.43 7.10 -2.22
C PHE A 87 0.35 7.39 -3.51
N PHE A 88 0.01 8.46 -4.23
CA PHE A 88 0.71 8.81 -5.47
C PHE A 88 2.16 9.24 -5.23
N LEU A 89 2.45 9.90 -4.12
CA LEU A 89 3.81 10.24 -3.72
C LEU A 89 4.66 8.98 -3.56
N TYR A 90 4.19 7.99 -2.79
CA TYR A 90 4.92 6.74 -2.59
C TYR A 90 4.98 5.87 -3.84
N PHE A 91 3.92 5.87 -4.66
CA PHE A 91 3.90 5.20 -5.94
C PHE A 91 4.95 5.80 -6.90
N ALA A 92 4.95 7.12 -7.07
CA ALA A 92 5.91 7.82 -7.93
C ALA A 92 7.34 7.65 -7.43
N LEU A 93 7.55 7.72 -6.12
CA LEU A 93 8.86 7.49 -5.51
C LEU A 93 9.35 6.07 -5.78
N SER A 94 8.52 5.05 -5.54
CA SER A 94 8.87 3.63 -5.79
C SER A 94 9.12 3.37 -7.27
N ALA A 95 8.27 3.88 -8.15
CA ALA A 95 8.42 3.76 -9.59
C ALA A 95 9.71 4.45 -10.07
N ASN A 96 10.04 5.63 -9.54
CA ASN A 96 11.28 6.33 -9.85
C ASN A 96 12.50 5.53 -9.41
N LEU A 97 12.53 5.05 -8.16
CA LEU A 97 13.64 4.25 -7.63
C LEU A 97 13.87 2.93 -8.39
N PHE A 98 12.84 2.39 -9.03
CA PHE A 98 12.95 1.20 -9.87
C PHE A 98 13.33 1.55 -11.32
N TYR A 99 12.58 2.45 -11.94
CA TYR A 99 12.65 2.72 -13.37
C TYR A 99 13.83 3.63 -13.74
N MET A 100 14.16 4.65 -12.93
CA MET A 100 15.25 5.57 -13.26
C MET A 100 16.61 4.88 -13.36
N PRO A 101 17.04 4.02 -12.41
CA PRO A 101 18.31 3.29 -12.57
C PRO A 101 18.33 2.42 -13.83
N MET A 102 17.20 1.77 -14.15
CA MET A 102 17.08 0.97 -15.38
C MET A 102 17.27 1.83 -16.63
N VAL A 103 16.66 3.01 -16.71
CA VAL A 103 16.83 3.93 -17.84
C VAL A 103 18.24 4.49 -17.92
N LEU A 104 18.84 4.89 -16.80
CA LEU A 104 20.19 5.45 -16.77
C LEU A 104 21.25 4.42 -17.21
N ILE A 105 21.13 3.17 -16.74
CA ILE A 105 22.08 2.11 -17.06
C ILE A 105 21.80 1.54 -18.45
N ALA A 106 20.60 1.00 -18.67
CA ALA A 106 20.28 0.27 -19.91
C ALA A 106 19.93 1.20 -21.08
N GLY A 107 19.37 2.39 -20.80
CA GLY A 107 18.99 3.37 -21.82
C GLY A 107 20.11 4.35 -22.16
N TRP A 108 20.78 4.92 -21.14
CA TRP A 108 21.82 5.94 -21.33
C TRP A 108 23.25 5.39 -21.22
N GLY A 109 23.43 4.12 -20.86
CA GLY A 109 24.74 3.47 -20.83
C GLY A 109 25.64 3.92 -19.68
N LEU A 110 25.08 4.57 -18.66
CA LEU A 110 25.84 4.99 -17.47
C LEU A 110 26.29 3.77 -16.67
N SER A 111 27.47 3.87 -16.06
CA SER A 111 27.96 2.84 -15.16
C SER A 111 27.16 2.79 -13.85
N SER A 112 27.12 1.62 -13.21
CA SER A 112 26.45 1.46 -11.92
C SER A 112 26.99 2.39 -10.83
N ALA A 113 28.28 2.75 -10.91
CA ALA A 113 28.90 3.68 -9.97
C ALA A 113 28.35 5.11 -10.16
N GLU A 114 28.28 5.61 -11.39
CA GLU A 114 27.74 6.94 -11.70
C GLU A 114 26.28 7.07 -11.26
N VAL A 115 25.45 6.06 -11.54
CA VAL A 115 24.07 6.04 -11.08
C VAL A 115 24.00 6.01 -9.55
N GLY A 116 24.85 5.24 -8.87
CA GLY A 116 24.96 5.28 -7.41
C GLY A 116 25.24 6.69 -6.87
N PHE A 117 26.18 7.42 -7.50
CA PHE A 117 26.47 8.82 -7.12
C PHE A 117 25.29 9.77 -7.38
N ILE A 118 24.52 9.57 -8.46
CA ILE A 118 23.33 10.40 -8.76
C ILE A 118 22.25 10.24 -7.68
N PHE A 119 22.10 9.03 -7.12
CA PHE A 119 21.10 8.75 -6.08
C PHE A 119 21.57 9.08 -4.65
N LEU A 120 22.85 9.36 -4.42
CA LEU A 120 23.40 9.67 -3.09
C LEU A 120 22.64 10.78 -2.34
N PRO A 121 22.35 11.96 -2.93
CA PRO A 121 21.67 13.04 -2.21
C PRO A 121 20.30 12.62 -1.68
N LEU A 122 19.59 11.76 -2.44
CA LEU A 122 18.31 11.24 -2.02
C LEU A 122 18.48 10.28 -0.83
N SER A 123 19.43 9.34 -0.91
CA SER A 123 19.71 8.41 0.19
C SER A 123 20.12 9.12 1.48
N THR A 124 20.97 10.14 1.40
CA THR A 124 21.41 10.92 2.57
C THR A 124 20.34 11.85 3.14
N SER A 125 19.29 12.16 2.36
CA SER A 125 18.18 12.98 2.86
C SER A 125 17.13 12.15 3.62
N ILE A 126 17.12 10.83 3.41
CA ILE A 126 16.15 9.90 4.01
C ILE A 126 16.75 9.15 5.21
N ALA A 127 18.06 8.86 5.18
CA ALA A 127 18.82 8.22 6.26
C ALA A 127 19.20 9.23 7.35
#